data_AF-A0A934BDV5-F1
#
_entry.id   AF-A0A934BDV5-F1
#
_cell.length_a   1.000
_cell.length_b   1.000
_cell.length_c   1.000
_cell.angle_alpha   90.00
_cell.angle_beta   90.00
_cell.angle_gamma   90.00
#
_symmetry.space_group_name_H-M   'P 1'
#
loop_
_entity.id
_entity.type
_entity.pdbx_description
1 polymer ?
#
loop_
_entity_poly.entity_id
_entity_poly.type
_entity_poly.pdbx_seq_one_letter_code
_entity_poly.pdbx_strand_id
1 'polypeptide(L)'
;MESEAQATMIELRLSYRYIKEQPWVVTAVNGFLSAYFMEQPSFRVLRHFDELESGMHVWICEVPSTMKMTTLLRRLQADIPPCRYSQTSAAPTDRLQYVVDALEPH
;
A
#
# COMPACT_ATOMS: atom_id res chain seq x y z
N MET A 1 -10.30 -27.10 -14.37
CA MET A 1 -9.36 -26.89 -13.26
C MET A 1 -8.86 -25.46 -13.40
N GLU A 2 -9.62 -24.52 -12.88
CA GLU A 2 -9.16 -23.14 -12.75
C GLU A 2 -8.10 -23.16 -11.66
N SER A 3 -6.85 -22.90 -12.03
CA SER A 3 -5.80 -22.67 -11.04
C SER A 3 -6.29 -21.54 -10.15
N GLU A 4 -6.68 -21.87 -8.91
CA GLU A 4 -6.92 -20.89 -7.87
C GLU A 4 -5.65 -20.06 -7.77
N ALA A 5 -5.65 -18.90 -8.44
CA ALA A 5 -4.56 -17.96 -8.37
C ALA A 5 -4.45 -17.59 -6.89
N GLN A 6 -3.45 -18.14 -6.20
CA GLN A 6 -3.24 -17.90 -4.78
C GLN A 6 -3.12 -16.40 -4.58
N ALA A 7 -4.20 -15.78 -4.10
CA ALA A 7 -4.22 -14.38 -3.78
C ALA A 7 -3.53 -14.21 -2.43
N THR A 8 -2.61 -13.25 -2.36
CA THR A 8 -1.86 -12.94 -1.14
C THR A 8 -2.44 -11.67 -0.55
N MET A 9 -2.62 -11.66 0.78
CA MET A 9 -2.98 -10.45 1.50
C MET A 9 -1.72 -9.69 1.88
N ILE A 10 -1.68 -8.42 1.52
CA ILE A 10 -0.59 -7.50 1.85
C ILE A 10 -1.14 -6.26 2.53
N GLU A 11 -0.27 -5.51 3.17
CA GLU A 11 -0.61 -4.22 3.77
C GLU A 11 0.22 -3.12 3.12
N LEU A 12 -0.45 -2.10 2.59
CA LEU A 12 0.18 -0.83 2.24
C LEU A 12 -0.03 0.13 3.41
N ARG A 13 1.04 0.68 3.94
CA ARG A 13 1.02 1.54 5.14
C ARG A 13 1.65 2.89 4.79
N LEU A 14 1.00 3.98 5.17
CA LEU A 14 1.62 5.31 5.16
C LEU A 14 2.01 5.69 6.59
N SER A 15 3.23 6.19 6.74
CA SER A 15 3.70 6.67 8.04
C SER A 15 2.97 7.94 8.49
N TYR A 16 2.79 8.07 9.80
CA TYR A 16 2.22 9.27 10.41
C TYR A 16 2.97 10.54 9.99
N ARG A 17 4.31 10.48 9.96
CA ARG A 17 5.16 11.62 9.57
C ARG A 17 4.84 12.11 8.17
N TYR A 18 4.83 11.20 7.20
CA TYR A 18 4.59 11.55 5.80
C TYR A 18 3.20 12.16 5.59
N ILE A 19 2.19 11.62 6.27
CA ILE A 19 0.81 12.13 6.23
C ILE A 19 0.71 13.50 6.91
N LYS A 20 1.42 13.71 8.02
CA LYS A 20 1.45 15.00 8.71
C LYS A 20 2.03 16.10 7.82
N GLU A 21 3.07 15.78 7.05
CA GLU A 21 3.70 16.70 6.11
C GLU A 21 2.86 16.91 4.84
N GLN A 22 2.19 15.85 4.36
CA GLN A 22 1.47 15.82 3.09
C GLN A 22 0.12 15.09 3.23
N PRO A 23 -0.89 15.68 3.90
CA PRO A 23 -2.13 14.98 4.26
C PRO A 23 -2.97 14.55 3.05
N TRP A 24 -2.84 15.27 1.94
CA TRP A 24 -3.54 14.95 0.68
C TRP A 24 -3.10 13.60 0.07
N VAL A 25 -1.95 13.08 0.47
CA VAL A 25 -1.43 11.80 -0.04
C VAL A 25 -2.37 10.64 0.26
N VAL A 26 -3.07 10.65 1.42
CA VAL A 26 -4.05 9.61 1.76
C VAL A 26 -5.16 9.53 0.69
N THR A 27 -5.64 10.68 0.23
CA THR A 27 -6.65 10.77 -0.84
C THR A 27 -6.06 10.32 -2.18
N ALA A 28 -4.83 10.73 -2.50
CA ALA A 28 -4.15 10.31 -3.73
C ALA A 28 -3.93 8.80 -3.79
N VAL A 29 -3.47 8.18 -2.70
CA VAL A 29 -3.33 6.71 -2.59
C VAL A 29 -4.68 6.02 -2.79
N ASN A 30 -5.74 6.49 -2.11
CA ASN A 30 -7.08 5.93 -2.29
C ASN A 30 -7.54 5.99 -3.76
N GLY A 31 -7.38 7.15 -4.41
CA GLY A 31 -7.73 7.33 -5.82
C GLY A 31 -6.91 6.42 -6.74
N PHE A 32 -5.60 6.34 -6.50
CA PHE A 32 -4.68 5.50 -7.26
C PHE A 32 -5.05 4.00 -7.14
N LEU A 33 -5.30 3.50 -5.93
CA LEU A 33 -5.67 2.09 -5.73
C LEU A 33 -7.03 1.76 -6.39
N SER A 34 -7.97 2.71 -6.38
CA SER A 34 -9.26 2.57 -7.06
C SER A 34 -9.10 2.52 -8.57
N ALA A 35 -8.24 3.36 -9.14
CA ALA A 35 -7.91 3.34 -10.57
C ALA A 35 -7.18 2.04 -10.95
N TYR A 36 -6.26 1.57 -10.11
CA TYR A 36 -5.54 0.33 -10.33
C TYR A 36 -6.47 -0.90 -10.33
N PHE A 37 -7.49 -0.92 -9.45
CA PHE A 37 -8.54 -1.94 -9.48
C PHE A 37 -9.27 -2.00 -10.83
N MET A 38 -9.55 -0.84 -11.44
CA MET A 38 -10.21 -0.79 -12.76
C MET A 38 -9.31 -1.35 -13.87
N GLU A 39 -7.99 -1.16 -13.78
CA GLU A 39 -7.02 -1.73 -14.72
C GLU A 39 -6.77 -3.23 -14.48
N GLN A 40 -6.81 -3.67 -13.22
CA GLN A 40 -6.45 -5.01 -12.77
C GLN A 40 -7.48 -5.51 -11.73
N PRO A 41 -8.62 -6.09 -12.15
CA PRO A 41 -9.72 -6.47 -11.24
C PRO A 41 -9.38 -7.63 -10.29
N SER A 42 -8.25 -8.30 -10.50
CA SER A 42 -7.67 -9.29 -9.58
C SER A 42 -6.96 -8.67 -8.38
N PHE A 43 -6.58 -7.38 -8.43
CA PHE A 43 -6.15 -6.60 -7.28
C PHE A 43 -7.39 -6.08 -6.55
N ARG A 44 -7.46 -6.08 -5.22
CA ARG A 44 -8.59 -5.52 -4.46
C ARG A 44 -8.11 -4.84 -3.18
N VAL A 45 -8.74 -3.73 -2.83
CA VAL A 45 -8.62 -3.17 -1.47
C VAL A 45 -9.72 -3.80 -0.62
N LEU A 46 -9.34 -4.58 0.38
CA LEU A 46 -10.28 -5.23 1.31
C LEU A 46 -10.70 -4.28 2.42
N ARG A 47 -9.75 -3.47 2.91
CA ARG A 47 -10.00 -2.56 4.04
C ARG A 47 -9.05 -1.38 3.98
N HIS A 48 -9.55 -0.20 4.35
CA HIS A 48 -8.76 0.98 4.69
C HIS A 48 -9.13 1.41 6.11
N PHE A 49 -8.14 1.69 6.96
CA PHE A 49 -8.34 2.21 8.31
C PHE A 49 -7.12 2.96 8.82
N ASP A 50 -7.35 3.75 9.87
CA ASP A 50 -6.30 4.47 10.58
C ASP A 50 -5.89 3.65 11.81
N GLU A 51 -4.64 3.22 11.87
CA GLU A 51 -4.09 2.50 13.00
C GLU A 51 -3.73 3.49 14.10
N LEU A 52 -4.59 3.55 15.13
CA LEU A 52 -4.49 4.53 16.23
C LEU A 52 -3.16 4.46 17.00
N GLU A 53 -2.58 3.26 17.14
CA GLU A 53 -1.33 3.07 17.89
C GLU A 53 -0.13 3.73 17.21
N SER A 54 -0.01 3.59 15.89
CA SER A 54 1.11 4.12 15.11
C SER A 54 0.79 5.44 14.38
N GLY A 55 -0.49 5.84 14.34
CA GLY A 55 -0.98 6.94 13.50
C GLY A 55 -0.86 6.68 12.00
N MET A 56 -0.71 5.41 11.59
CA MET A 56 -0.52 5.03 10.19
C MET A 56 -1.86 4.85 9.49
N HIS A 57 -1.96 5.23 8.22
CA HIS A 57 -3.06 4.80 7.38
C HIS A 57 -2.70 3.47 6.73
N VAL A 58 -3.59 2.49 6.85
CA VAL A 58 -3.35 1.11 6.43
C VAL A 58 -4.41 0.67 5.42
N TRP A 59 -3.95 0.21 4.27
CA TRP A 59 -4.75 -0.48 3.27
C TRP A 59 -4.39 -1.96 3.27
N ILE A 60 -5.36 -2.80 3.56
CA ILE A 60 -5.25 -4.25 3.35
C ILE A 60 -5.67 -4.53 1.92
N CYS A 61 -4.75 -5.05 1.13
CA CYS A 61 -5.01 -5.40 -0.26
C CYS A 61 -4.89 -6.89 -0.48
N GLU A 62 -5.78 -7.44 -1.30
CA GLU A 62 -5.66 -8.76 -1.90
C GLU A 62 -5.01 -8.61 -3.28
N VAL A 63 -3.89 -9.29 -3.50
CA VAL A 63 -3.13 -9.20 -4.74
C VAL A 63 -2.93 -10.59 -5.35
N PRO A 64 -2.99 -10.74 -6.68
CA PRO A 64 -2.70 -12.04 -7.30
C PRO A 64 -1.20 -12.32 -7.22
N SER A 65 -0.82 -13.58 -7.08
CA SER A 65 0.59 -14.01 -6.98
C SER A 65 1.45 -13.64 -8.19
N THR A 66 0.83 -13.36 -9.34
CA THR A 66 1.51 -12.89 -10.56
C THR A 66 1.84 -11.39 -10.54
N MET A 67 1.27 -10.62 -9.61
CA MET A 67 1.45 -9.18 -9.53
C MET A 67 2.73 -8.81 -8.78
N LYS A 68 3.47 -7.84 -9.33
CA LYS A 68 4.65 -7.26 -8.71
C LYS A 68 4.27 -6.00 -7.93
N MET A 69 4.21 -6.11 -6.60
CA MET A 69 3.88 -4.98 -5.74
C MET A 69 4.85 -3.79 -5.92
N THR A 70 6.12 -4.06 -6.20
CA THR A 70 7.13 -3.02 -6.48
C THR A 70 6.78 -2.16 -7.70
N THR A 71 6.11 -2.72 -8.72
CA THR A 71 5.63 -1.95 -9.88
C THR A 71 4.50 -1.00 -9.48
N LEU A 72 3.56 -1.49 -8.66
CA LEU A 72 2.47 -0.66 -8.13
C LEU A 72 3.04 0.50 -7.31
N LEU A 73 3.97 0.22 -6.40
CA LEU A 73 4.60 1.24 -5.55
C LEU A 73 5.36 2.28 -6.37
N ARG A 74 6.06 1.85 -7.44
CA ARG A 74 6.76 2.79 -8.33
C ARG A 74 5.79 3.70 -9.09
N ARG A 75 4.66 3.17 -9.56
CA ARG A 75 3.60 3.97 -10.18
C ARG A 75 3.05 4.98 -9.16
N LEU A 76 2.71 4.50 -7.96
CA LEU A 76 2.21 5.35 -6.88
C LEU A 76 3.19 6.49 -6.56
N GLN A 77 4.49 6.22 -6.49
CA GLN A 77 5.54 7.22 -6.25
C GLN A 77 5.60 8.34 -7.30
N ALA A 78 5.13 8.09 -8.53
CA ALA A 78 5.07 9.14 -9.55
C ALA A 78 3.89 10.11 -9.33
N ASP A 79 2.86 9.67 -8.60
CA ASP A 79 1.64 10.44 -8.33
C ASP A 79 1.66 11.18 -6.97
N ILE A 80 2.62 10.87 -6.09
CA ILE A 80 2.71 11.45 -4.73
C ILE A 80 4.09 12.09 -4.47
N PRO A 81 4.25 12.90 -3.40
CA PRO A 81 5.54 13.52 -3.08
C PRO A 81 6.65 12.51 -2.86
N PRO A 82 7.92 12.91 -3.00
CA PRO A 82 9.05 12.01 -2.79
C PRO A 82 8.95 11.24 -1.46
N CYS A 83 9.08 9.92 -1.53
CA CYS A 83 8.94 9.03 -0.38
C CYS A 83 9.88 7.83 -0.52
N ARG A 84 10.20 7.19 0.60
CA ARG A 84 10.90 5.90 0.64
C ARG A 84 9.88 4.83 0.96
N TYR A 85 9.94 3.69 0.26
CA TYR A 85 9.21 2.51 0.71
C TYR A 85 10.16 1.46 1.28
N SER A 86 9.71 0.74 2.30
CA SER A 86 10.37 -0.43 2.87
C SER A 86 9.40 -1.60 2.92
N GLN A 87 9.92 -2.80 2.68
CA GLN A 87 9.16 -4.03 2.86
C GLN A 87 9.52 -4.62 4.22
N THR A 88 8.51 -4.88 5.04
CA THR A 88 8.64 -5.51 6.35
C THR A 88 7.77 -6.75 6.40
N SER A 89 8.23 -7.81 7.06
CA SER A 89 7.37 -8.93 7.43
C SER A 89 6.97 -8.73 8.88
N ALA A 90 5.69 -8.49 9.15
CA ALA A 90 5.22 -8.33 10.52
C ALA A 90 4.64 -9.65 11.04
N ALA A 91 5.33 -10.26 12.00
CA ALA A 91 4.69 -11.17 12.94
C ALA A 91 3.80 -10.31 13.87
N PRO A 92 2.51 -10.64 14.13
CA PRO A 92 1.87 -11.96 14.09
C PRO A 92 0.94 -12.23 12.89
N THR A 93 0.85 -11.34 11.89
CA THR A 93 -0.17 -11.43 10.83
C THR A 93 0.28 -12.22 9.59
N ASP A 94 1.56 -12.60 9.51
CA ASP A 94 2.18 -13.28 8.34
C ASP A 94 1.97 -12.54 7.01
N ARG A 95 1.68 -11.24 7.07
CA ARG A 95 1.43 -10.40 5.89
C ARG A 95 2.68 -9.60 5.55
N LEU A 96 2.92 -9.48 4.25
CA LEU A 96 3.90 -8.53 3.73
C LEU A 96 3.37 -7.10 3.92
N GLN A 97 4.16 -6.29 4.62
CA GLN A 97 3.86 -4.88 4.85
C GLN A 97 4.79 -4.02 3.99
N TYR A 98 4.19 -3.11 3.23
CA TYR A 98 4.88 -2.10 2.44
C TYR A 98 4.64 -0.75 3.11
N VAL A 99 5.67 -0.23 3.78
CA VAL A 99 5.59 1.04 4.50
C VAL A 99 6.14 2.14 3.61
N VAL A 100 5.34 3.17 3.36
CA VAL A 100 5.70 4.39 2.64
C VAL A 100 5.94 5.50 3.66
N ASP A 101 7.17 6.00 3.69
CA ASP A 101 7.65 7.01 4.63
C ASP A 101 8.19 8.24 3.90
N ALA A 102 8.27 9.36 4.62
CA ALA A 102 8.89 10.57 4.10
C ALA A 102 10.38 10.30 3.83
N LEU A 103 10.96 11.04 2.88
CA LEU A 103 12.42 11.05 2.79
C LEU A 103 12.97 11.69 4.05
N GLU A 104 14.02 11.10 4.63
CA GLU A 104 14.72 11.73 5.75
C GLU A 104 15.25 13.09 5.28
N PRO A 105 14.96 14.19 5.99
CA PRO A 105 15.57 15.47 5.69
C PRO A 105 17.06 15.33 5.97
N HIS A 106 17.87 15.60 4.95
CA HIS A 106 19.32 15.70 5.09
C HIS A 106 19.69 16.95 5.90
#